data_AF-A0A1H0HX94-F1
#
_entry.id   AF-A0A1H0HX94-F1
#
_cell.length_a   1.000
_cell.length_b   1.000
_cell.length_c   1.000
_cell.angle_alpha   90.00
_cell.angle_beta   90.00
_cell.angle_gamma   90.00
#
_symmetry.space_group_name_H-M   'P 1'
#
loop_
_entity.id
_entity.type
_entity.pdbx_description
1 polymer ?
#
loop_
_entity_poly.entity_id
_entity_poly.type
_entity_poly.pdbx_seq_one_letter_code
_entity_poly.pdbx_strand_id
1 'polypeptide(L)'
;MRQRAARDQQRLDSGAITSPKDLENLQHEIASLAKRQGDLEDIVLEVMERRESAQERVAELTERVGAVQGKVDDATARRDAAFEEIDGEVATVTKEREVMAGSVPADLLGLYEKLRVQQGGIGAAKLYQRTCQGCRQELAITELSEVRSAAPDTVLRCENCRRILVRTAESGL
;
A
#
# COMPACT_ATOMS: atom_id res chain seq x y z
N MET A 1 16.70 55.51 1.62
CA MET A 1 15.71 56.39 0.97
C MET A 1 15.01 57.30 1.98
N ARG A 2 14.26 56.78 2.97
CA ARG A 2 13.57 57.61 3.99
C ARG A 2 14.46 58.63 4.69
N GLN A 3 15.65 58.25 5.16
CA GLN A 3 16.61 59.18 5.79
C GLN A 3 17.16 60.26 4.84
N ARG A 4 17.19 60.00 3.53
CA ARG A 4 17.64 60.97 2.51
C ARG A 4 16.50 61.93 2.18
N ALA A 5 15.31 61.40 1.90
CA ALA A 5 14.10 62.20 1.67
C ALA A 5 13.78 63.13 2.85
N ALA A 6 13.89 62.65 4.09
CA ALA A 6 13.68 63.48 5.28
C ALA A 6 14.72 64.60 5.43
N ARG A 7 15.98 64.32 5.09
CA ARG A 7 17.07 65.31 5.11
C ARG A 7 16.87 66.38 4.04
N ASP A 8 16.45 65.97 2.85
CA ASP A 8 16.21 66.86 1.72
C ASP A 8 14.96 67.73 1.96
N GLN A 9 13.89 67.16 2.52
CA GLN A 9 12.72 67.90 2.98
C GLN A 9 13.08 68.93 4.06
N GLN A 10 13.87 68.54 5.06
CA GLN A 10 14.31 69.47 6.11
C GLN A 10 15.17 70.62 5.56
N ARG A 11 16.00 70.37 4.54
CA ARG A 11 16.76 71.42 3.84
C ARG A 11 15.86 72.35 3.03
N LEU A 12 14.83 71.81 2.36
CA LEU A 12 13.83 72.58 1.65
C LEU A 12 13.07 73.51 2.61
N ASP A 13 12.60 72.97 3.73
CA ASP A 13 11.79 73.68 4.74
C ASP A 13 12.59 74.73 5.51
N SER A 14 13.91 74.56 5.63
CA SER A 14 14.80 75.49 6.34
C SER A 14 14.95 76.86 5.66
N GLY A 15 14.57 77.00 4.39
CA GLY A 15 14.75 78.22 3.60
C GLY A 15 16.22 78.59 3.33
N ALA A 16 17.18 77.72 3.66
CA ALA A 16 18.61 77.99 3.52
C ALA A 16 19.10 78.00 2.05
N ILE A 17 18.28 77.54 1.09
CA ILE A 17 18.61 77.52 -0.33
C ILE A 17 17.94 78.71 -1.00
N THR A 18 18.76 79.65 -1.48
CA THR A 18 18.30 80.93 -2.05
C THR A 18 18.29 80.94 -3.58
N SER A 19 18.96 79.96 -4.20
CA SER A 19 19.00 79.77 -5.66
C SER A 19 17.71 79.09 -6.13
N PRO A 20 16.91 79.71 -7.02
CA PRO A 20 15.68 79.12 -7.54
C PRO A 20 15.91 77.76 -8.21
N LYS A 21 17.05 77.59 -8.88
CA LYS A 21 17.42 76.36 -9.59
C LYS A 21 17.74 75.21 -8.62
N ASP A 22 18.36 75.53 -7.48
CA ASP A 22 18.70 74.51 -6.48
C ASP A 22 17.46 74.07 -5.69
N LEU A 23 16.49 74.97 -5.48
CA LEU A 23 15.17 74.63 -4.93
C LEU A 23 14.41 73.68 -5.85
N GLU A 24 14.35 73.99 -7.15
CA GLU A 24 13.68 73.14 -8.15
C GLU A 24 14.32 71.74 -8.21
N ASN A 25 15.65 71.67 -8.25
CA ASN A 25 16.38 70.39 -8.21
C ASN A 25 16.08 69.58 -6.94
N LEU A 26 16.04 70.23 -5.77
CA LEU A 26 15.75 69.57 -4.49
C LEU A 26 14.30 69.05 -4.44
N GLN A 27 13.33 69.82 -4.95
CA GLN A 27 11.94 69.37 -5.06
C GLN A 27 11.80 68.16 -5.99
N HIS A 28 12.50 68.14 -7.13
CA HIS A 28 12.55 66.99 -8.03
C HIS A 28 13.19 65.76 -7.37
N GLU A 29 14.25 65.93 -6.60
CA GLU A 29 14.90 64.85 -5.86
C GLU A 29 13.96 64.25 -4.80
N ILE A 30 13.28 65.08 -4.01
CA ILE A 30 12.28 64.65 -3.02
C ILE A 30 11.15 63.87 -3.70
N ALA A 31 10.60 64.38 -4.82
CA ALA A 31 9.55 63.70 -5.56
C ALA A 31 10.01 62.34 -6.12
N SER A 32 11.25 62.27 -6.63
CA SER A 32 11.84 61.01 -7.12
C SER A 32 12.03 59.99 -6.00
N LEU A 33 12.52 60.43 -4.84
CA LEU A 33 12.69 59.58 -3.66
C LEU A 33 11.35 59.09 -3.11
N ALA A 34 10.32 59.95 -3.09
CA ALA A 34 8.97 59.58 -2.67
C ALA A 34 8.36 58.52 -3.61
N LYS A 35 8.45 58.72 -4.93
CA LYS A 35 8.01 57.73 -5.93
C LYS A 35 8.73 56.39 -5.72
N ARG A 36 10.05 56.41 -5.62
CA ARG A 36 10.84 55.18 -5.43
C ARG A 36 10.58 54.50 -4.10
N GLN A 37 10.20 55.24 -3.05
CA GLN A 37 9.76 54.65 -1.79
C GLN A 37 8.41 53.94 -1.96
N GLY A 38 7.45 54.57 -2.64
CA GLY A 38 6.16 53.94 -2.96
C GLY A 38 6.34 52.64 -3.75
N ASP A 39 7.15 52.67 -4.82
CA ASP A 39 7.45 51.49 -5.62
C ASP A 39 8.04 50.34 -4.77
N LEU A 40 8.89 50.65 -3.79
CA LEU A 40 9.47 49.64 -2.88
C LEU A 40 8.47 49.13 -1.85
N GLU A 41 7.55 49.98 -1.36
CA GLU A 41 6.49 49.58 -0.44
C GLU A 41 5.51 48.63 -1.13
N ASP A 42 5.15 48.91 -2.39
CA ASP A 42 4.32 48.02 -3.21
C ASP A 42 4.99 46.65 -3.42
N ILE A 43 6.30 46.63 -3.74
CA ILE A 43 7.08 45.39 -3.87
C ILE A 43 7.11 44.62 -2.54
N VAL A 44 7.28 45.31 -1.41
CA VAL A 44 7.29 44.67 -0.09
C VAL A 44 5.95 44.03 0.21
N LEU A 45 4.83 44.72 -0.09
CA LEU A 45 3.49 44.17 0.08
C LEU A 45 3.29 42.91 -0.77
N GLU A 46 3.67 42.95 -2.05
CA GLU A 46 3.58 41.77 -2.93
C GLU A 46 4.40 40.58 -2.39
N VAL A 47 5.62 40.83 -1.90
CA VAL A 47 6.47 39.78 -1.31
C VAL A 47 5.86 39.23 -0.02
N MET A 48 5.24 40.09 0.80
CA MET A 48 4.54 39.66 2.02
C MET A 48 3.35 38.77 1.70
N GLU A 49 2.49 39.15 0.75
CA GLU A 49 1.35 38.33 0.31
C GLU A 49 1.79 36.97 -0.23
N ARG A 50 2.85 36.97 -1.07
CA ARG A 50 3.42 35.71 -1.59
C ARG A 50 3.98 34.82 -0.48
N ARG A 51 4.60 35.42 0.54
CA ARG A 51 5.10 34.69 1.71
C ARG A 51 3.96 34.08 2.51
N GLU A 52 2.91 34.84 2.80
CA GLU A 52 1.75 34.36 3.56
C GLU A 52 1.08 33.18 2.84
N SER A 53 0.82 33.32 1.54
CA SER A 53 0.27 32.21 0.73
C SER A 53 1.15 30.97 0.74
N ALA A 54 2.48 31.14 0.65
CA ALA A 54 3.41 30.01 0.74
C ALA A 54 3.40 29.36 2.13
N GLN A 55 3.29 30.15 3.21
CA GLN A 55 3.22 29.63 4.58
C GLN A 55 1.94 28.82 4.83
N GLU A 56 0.80 29.31 4.34
CA GLU A 56 -0.47 28.57 4.39
C GLU A 56 -0.38 27.24 3.63
N ARG A 57 0.22 27.26 2.43
CA ARG A 57 0.43 26.05 1.64
C ARG A 57 1.33 25.04 2.37
N VAL A 58 2.39 25.50 3.02
CA VAL A 58 3.28 24.63 3.82
C VAL A 58 2.52 24.01 4.98
N ALA A 59 1.68 24.78 5.69
CA ALA A 59 0.86 24.26 6.78
C ALA A 59 -0.12 23.18 6.28
N GLU A 60 -0.86 23.44 5.20
CA GLU A 60 -1.78 22.50 4.57
C GLU A 60 -1.07 21.19 4.17
N LEU A 61 0.07 21.29 3.49
CA LEU A 61 0.83 20.13 3.04
C LEU A 61 1.40 19.34 4.21
N THR A 62 1.83 20.02 5.29
CA THR A 62 2.34 19.36 6.50
C THR A 62 1.25 18.54 7.17
N GLU A 63 0.04 19.09 7.29
CA GLU A 63 -1.12 18.37 7.84
C GLU A 63 -1.47 17.15 6.97
N ARG A 64 -1.49 17.33 5.64
CA ARG A 64 -1.76 16.24 4.68
C ARG A 64 -0.72 15.12 4.77
N VAL A 65 0.56 15.46 4.92
CA VAL A 65 1.63 14.47 5.13
C VAL A 65 1.39 13.71 6.43
N GLY A 66 1.09 14.40 7.53
CA GLY A 66 0.78 13.75 8.80
C GLY A 66 -0.42 12.79 8.72
N ALA A 67 -1.49 13.20 8.04
CA ALA A 67 -2.67 12.37 7.83
C ALA A 67 -2.39 11.13 6.98
N VAL A 68 -1.57 11.25 5.93
CA VAL A 68 -1.17 10.11 5.10
C VAL A 68 -0.23 9.18 5.88
N GLN A 69 0.72 9.72 6.63
CA GLN A 69 1.63 8.92 7.45
C GLN A 69 0.86 8.09 8.48
N GLY A 70 -0.12 8.69 9.18
CA GLY A 70 -0.97 7.95 10.12
C GLY A 70 -1.74 6.79 9.47
N LYS A 71 -2.21 6.96 8.21
CA LYS A 71 -2.86 5.88 7.46
C LYS A 71 -1.88 4.76 7.07
N VAL A 72 -0.64 5.13 6.72
CA VAL A 72 0.41 4.16 6.39
C VAL A 72 0.79 3.35 7.63
N ASP A 73 0.93 4.02 8.78
CA ASP A 73 1.29 3.36 10.04
C ASP A 73 0.20 2.38 10.49
N ASP A 74 -1.09 2.79 10.43
CA ASP A 74 -2.22 1.90 10.73
C ASP A 74 -2.28 0.70 9.79
N ALA A 75 -2.16 0.93 8.47
CA ALA A 75 -2.18 -0.15 7.48
C ALA A 75 -1.01 -1.12 7.67
N THR A 76 0.16 -0.60 8.03
CA THR A 76 1.36 -1.40 8.32
C THR A 76 1.15 -2.26 9.55
N ALA A 77 0.66 -1.69 10.66
CA ALA A 77 0.38 -2.44 11.87
C ALA A 77 -0.66 -3.56 11.63
N ARG A 78 -1.75 -3.28 10.92
CA ARG A 78 -2.76 -4.30 10.56
C ARG A 78 -2.20 -5.39 9.67
N ARG A 79 -1.36 -5.03 8.70
CA ARG A 79 -0.68 -5.99 7.83
C ARG A 79 0.20 -6.91 8.69
N ASP A 80 1.05 -6.35 9.52
CA ASP A 80 2.04 -7.12 10.28
C ASP A 80 1.37 -8.08 11.27
N ALA A 81 0.29 -7.64 11.94
CA ALA A 81 -0.52 -8.52 12.78
C ALA A 81 -1.15 -9.69 12.00
N ALA A 82 -1.66 -9.43 10.78
CA ALA A 82 -2.21 -10.49 9.94
C ALA A 82 -1.13 -11.47 9.45
N PHE A 83 0.08 -11.00 9.17
CA PHE A 83 1.21 -11.88 8.84
C PHE A 83 1.60 -12.76 10.02
N GLU A 84 1.66 -12.21 11.23
CA GLU A 84 1.98 -12.99 12.44
C GLU A 84 0.93 -14.09 12.70
N GLU A 85 -0.36 -13.79 12.52
CA GLU A 85 -1.44 -14.78 12.61
C GLU A 85 -1.28 -15.90 11.57
N ILE A 86 -1.08 -15.54 10.29
CA ILE A 86 -0.88 -16.49 9.20
C ILE A 86 0.36 -17.36 9.43
N ASP A 87 1.48 -16.77 9.88
CA ASP A 87 2.71 -17.51 10.17
C ASP A 87 2.50 -18.51 11.31
N GLY A 88 1.74 -18.12 12.34
CA GLY A 88 1.33 -19.01 13.43
C GLY A 88 0.46 -20.18 12.96
N GLU A 89 -0.52 -19.91 12.09
CA GLU A 89 -1.36 -20.96 11.48
C GLU A 89 -0.54 -21.90 10.60
N VAL A 90 0.34 -21.36 9.75
CA VAL A 90 1.24 -22.13 8.87
C VAL A 90 2.15 -23.03 9.70
N ALA A 91 2.76 -22.52 10.77
CA ALA A 91 3.60 -23.30 11.67
C ALA A 91 2.81 -24.45 12.31
N THR A 92 1.60 -24.18 12.77
CA THR A 92 0.71 -25.18 13.40
C THR A 92 0.34 -26.27 12.40
N VAL A 93 -0.23 -25.90 11.25
CA VAL A 93 -0.68 -26.85 10.22
C VAL A 93 0.50 -27.64 9.62
N THR A 94 1.66 -27.03 9.48
CA THR A 94 2.88 -27.73 9.02
C THR A 94 3.29 -28.82 10.00
N LYS A 95 3.32 -28.50 11.30
CA LYS A 95 3.65 -29.47 12.34
C LYS A 95 2.63 -30.60 12.43
N GLU A 96 1.34 -30.29 12.34
CA GLU A 96 0.29 -31.30 12.28
C GLU A 96 0.45 -32.21 11.06
N ARG A 97 0.75 -31.63 9.89
CA ARG A 97 1.04 -32.39 8.67
C ARG A 97 2.24 -33.32 8.85
N GLU A 98 3.32 -32.85 9.46
CA GLU A 98 4.52 -33.67 9.71
C GLU A 98 4.21 -34.88 10.60
N VAL A 99 3.47 -34.67 11.69
CA VAL A 99 3.04 -35.75 12.59
C VAL A 99 2.16 -36.76 11.85
N MET A 100 1.17 -36.29 11.09
CA MET A 100 0.28 -37.16 10.33
C MET A 100 1.03 -37.92 9.23
N ALA A 101 1.90 -37.24 8.49
CA ALA A 101 2.72 -37.85 7.44
C ALA A 101 3.64 -38.95 8.01
N GLY A 102 4.16 -38.78 9.22
CA GLY A 102 4.97 -39.80 9.90
C GLY A 102 4.23 -41.10 10.20
N SER A 103 2.90 -41.09 10.23
CA SER A 103 2.07 -42.29 10.41
C SER A 103 1.66 -42.98 9.09
N VAL A 104 1.98 -42.37 7.94
CA VAL A 104 1.65 -42.92 6.62
C VAL A 104 2.87 -43.66 6.04
N PRO A 105 2.69 -44.86 5.46
CA PRO A 105 3.78 -45.57 4.79
C PRO A 105 4.49 -44.71 3.72
N ALA A 106 5.82 -44.74 3.71
CA ALA A 106 6.66 -43.85 2.89
C ALA A 106 6.33 -43.93 1.38
N ASP A 107 6.07 -45.13 0.86
CA ASP A 107 5.74 -45.34 -0.56
C ASP A 107 4.40 -44.68 -0.93
N LEU A 108 3.41 -44.76 -0.04
CA LEU A 108 2.09 -44.15 -0.25
C LEU A 108 2.17 -42.63 -0.15
N LEU A 109 2.95 -42.11 0.82
CA LEU A 109 3.21 -40.68 0.94
C LEU A 109 3.95 -40.13 -0.29
N GLY A 110 4.93 -40.87 -0.82
CA GLY A 110 5.64 -40.53 -2.04
C GLY A 110 4.72 -40.47 -3.26
N LEU A 111 3.79 -41.43 -3.39
CA LEU A 111 2.75 -41.40 -4.42
C LEU A 111 1.85 -40.17 -4.27
N TYR A 112 1.37 -39.90 -3.05
CA TYR A 112 0.54 -38.73 -2.76
C TYR A 112 1.25 -37.43 -3.14
N GLU A 113 2.52 -37.25 -2.75
CA GLU A 113 3.27 -36.03 -3.02
C GLU A 113 3.49 -35.82 -4.52
N LYS A 114 3.84 -36.89 -5.25
CA LYS A 114 3.96 -36.84 -6.71
C LYS A 114 2.66 -36.39 -7.37
N LEU A 115 1.53 -36.96 -6.96
CA LEU A 115 0.22 -36.59 -7.49
C LEU A 115 -0.21 -35.18 -7.05
N ARG A 116 0.13 -34.78 -5.82
CA ARG A 116 -0.15 -33.44 -5.28
C ARG A 116 0.47 -32.36 -6.16
N VAL A 117 1.75 -32.52 -6.50
CA VAL A 117 2.47 -31.59 -7.39
C VAL A 117 1.89 -31.59 -8.80
N GLN A 118 1.58 -32.77 -9.35
CA GLN A 118 1.03 -32.89 -10.70
C GLN A 118 -0.41 -32.35 -10.83
N GLN A 119 -1.20 -32.43 -9.77
CA GLN A 119 -2.63 -32.16 -9.79
C GLN A 119 -3.03 -30.92 -8.98
N GLY A 120 -2.18 -29.90 -8.97
CA GLY A 120 -2.52 -28.57 -8.45
C GLY A 120 -2.76 -28.51 -6.94
N GLY A 121 -2.01 -29.30 -6.16
CA GLY A 121 -2.04 -29.26 -4.69
C GLY A 121 -2.89 -30.34 -4.02
N ILE A 122 -3.58 -31.19 -4.78
CA ILE A 122 -4.45 -32.26 -4.23
C ILE A 122 -4.05 -33.62 -4.80
N GLY A 123 -3.38 -34.45 -3.99
CA GLY A 123 -2.93 -35.80 -4.40
C GLY A 123 -3.94 -36.92 -4.15
N ALA A 124 -4.91 -36.71 -3.24
CA ALA A 124 -5.94 -37.67 -2.86
C ALA A 124 -7.30 -36.97 -2.76
N ALA A 125 -8.37 -37.68 -3.12
CA ALA A 125 -9.73 -37.16 -3.14
C ALA A 125 -10.70 -38.15 -2.51
N LYS A 126 -11.62 -37.64 -1.68
CA LYS A 126 -12.74 -38.41 -1.15
C LYS A 126 -13.65 -38.87 -2.28
N LEU A 127 -14.04 -40.14 -2.27
CA LEU A 127 -15.18 -40.62 -3.04
C LEU A 127 -16.45 -40.38 -2.22
N TYR A 128 -17.37 -39.58 -2.74
CA TYR A 128 -18.62 -39.23 -2.07
C TYR A 128 -19.79 -39.40 -3.03
N GLN A 129 -20.78 -40.21 -2.66
CA GLN A 129 -21.95 -40.51 -3.49
C GLN A 129 -21.56 -40.78 -4.95
N ARG A 130 -20.66 -41.75 -5.16
CA ARG A 130 -20.14 -42.17 -6.47
C ARG A 130 -19.35 -41.12 -7.25
N THR A 131 -19.13 -39.94 -6.66
CA THR A 131 -18.43 -38.81 -7.29
C THR A 131 -17.04 -38.60 -6.69
N CYS A 132 -16.02 -38.52 -7.55
CA CYS A 132 -14.68 -38.14 -7.11
C CYS A 132 -14.67 -36.65 -6.73
N GLN A 133 -14.40 -36.31 -5.47
CA GLN A 133 -14.37 -34.91 -5.01
C GLN A 133 -13.15 -34.11 -5.53
N GLY A 134 -12.22 -34.77 -6.23
CA GLY A 134 -11.06 -34.12 -6.85
C GLY A 134 -11.36 -33.53 -8.22
N CYS A 135 -12.01 -34.29 -9.11
CA CYS A 135 -12.42 -33.82 -10.45
C CYS A 135 -13.92 -33.55 -10.59
N ARG A 136 -14.70 -33.86 -9.54
CA ARG A 136 -16.17 -33.70 -9.49
C ARG A 136 -16.92 -34.47 -10.57
N GLN A 137 -16.31 -35.54 -11.09
CA GLN A 137 -16.93 -36.46 -12.04
C GLN A 137 -17.49 -37.66 -11.27
N GLU A 138 -18.68 -38.10 -11.67
CA GLU A 138 -19.23 -39.39 -11.24
C GLU A 138 -18.41 -40.51 -11.88
N LEU A 139 -18.10 -41.55 -11.09
CA LEU A 139 -17.36 -42.71 -11.58
C LEU A 139 -18.27 -43.55 -12.49
N ALA A 140 -17.69 -44.13 -13.53
CA ALA A 140 -18.40 -45.07 -14.38
C ALA A 140 -18.86 -46.30 -13.57
N ILE A 141 -19.94 -46.97 -14.00
CA ILE A 141 -20.50 -48.14 -13.30
C ILE A 141 -19.47 -49.26 -13.15
N THR A 142 -18.62 -49.45 -14.17
CA THR A 142 -17.50 -50.42 -14.14
C THR A 142 -16.45 -50.04 -13.09
N GLU A 143 -16.02 -48.78 -13.08
CA GLU A 143 -15.07 -48.24 -12.08
C GLU A 143 -15.63 -48.37 -10.66
N LEU A 144 -16.90 -48.06 -10.43
CA LEU A 144 -17.56 -48.25 -9.13
C LEU A 144 -17.56 -49.71 -8.67
N SER A 145 -17.76 -50.65 -9.60
CA SER A 145 -17.76 -52.08 -9.29
C SER A 145 -16.36 -52.57 -8.92
N GLU A 146 -15.32 -52.08 -9.60
CA GLU A 146 -13.92 -52.33 -9.26
C GLU A 146 -13.57 -51.74 -7.88
N VAL A 147 -13.98 -50.50 -7.61
CA VAL A 147 -13.75 -49.82 -6.32
C VAL A 147 -14.45 -50.55 -5.16
N ARG A 148 -15.66 -51.09 -5.40
CA ARG A 148 -16.44 -51.88 -4.43
C ARG A 148 -15.80 -53.24 -4.13
N SER A 149 -15.24 -53.90 -5.13
CA SER A 149 -14.66 -55.25 -4.99
C SER A 149 -13.22 -55.26 -4.49
N ALA A 150 -12.49 -54.14 -4.62
CA ALA A 150 -11.13 -54.02 -4.13
C ALA A 150 -11.04 -54.16 -2.60
N ALA A 151 -9.99 -54.84 -2.12
CA ALA A 151 -9.72 -55.00 -0.69
C ALA A 151 -9.55 -53.63 0.02
N PRO A 152 -9.91 -53.50 1.32
CA PRO A 152 -9.89 -52.22 2.04
C PRO A 152 -8.56 -51.46 1.99
N ASP A 153 -7.44 -52.18 1.96
CA ASP A 153 -6.06 -51.69 1.93
C ASP A 153 -5.54 -51.38 0.52
N THR A 154 -6.29 -51.75 -0.53
CA THR A 154 -5.92 -51.42 -1.92
C THR A 154 -6.00 -49.91 -2.17
N VAL A 155 -4.88 -49.35 -2.65
CA VAL A 155 -4.77 -47.93 -3.05
C VAL A 155 -5.30 -47.77 -4.48
N LEU A 156 -6.50 -47.20 -4.61
CA LEU A 156 -7.17 -46.96 -5.89
C LEU A 156 -6.91 -45.54 -6.40
N ARG A 157 -7.01 -45.35 -7.73
CA ARG A 157 -6.88 -44.04 -8.36
C ARG A 157 -8.06 -43.78 -9.28
N CYS A 158 -8.53 -42.54 -9.31
CA CYS A 158 -9.57 -42.14 -10.24
C CYS A 158 -9.04 -42.22 -11.69
N GLU A 159 -9.80 -42.83 -12.60
CA GLU A 159 -9.37 -42.93 -14.00
C GLU A 159 -9.29 -41.56 -14.69
N ASN A 160 -10.21 -40.66 -14.32
CA ASN A 160 -10.32 -39.32 -14.92
C ASN A 160 -9.19 -38.37 -14.50
N CYS A 161 -8.81 -38.36 -13.21
CA CYS A 161 -7.86 -37.37 -12.69
C CYS A 161 -6.65 -37.97 -11.94
N ARG A 162 -6.54 -39.30 -11.89
CA ARG A 162 -5.38 -40.04 -11.35
C ARG A 162 -5.07 -39.81 -9.85
N ARG A 163 -5.82 -38.95 -9.16
CA ARG A 163 -5.73 -38.78 -7.69
C ARG A 163 -6.08 -40.08 -6.99
N ILE A 164 -5.47 -40.29 -5.81
CA ILE A 164 -5.81 -41.41 -4.94
C ILE A 164 -7.28 -41.27 -4.51
N LEU A 165 -8.07 -42.33 -4.65
CA LEU A 165 -9.47 -42.36 -4.22
C LEU A 165 -9.56 -42.85 -2.78
N VAL A 166 -10.05 -41.98 -1.88
CA VAL A 166 -10.28 -42.31 -0.48
C VAL A 166 -11.73 -42.78 -0.31
N ARG A 167 -11.89 -44.07 -0.03
CA ARG A 167 -13.19 -44.70 0.25
C ARG A 167 -13.59 -44.40 1.70
N THR A 168 -14.86 -44.06 1.89
CA THR A 168 -15.47 -43.77 3.19
C THR A 168 -16.88 -44.37 3.24
N ALA A 169 -17.54 -44.35 4.40
CA ALA A 169 -18.94 -44.79 4.52
C ALA A 169 -19.90 -44.01 3.60
N GLU A 170 -19.52 -42.80 3.18
CA GLU A 170 -20.33 -41.93 2.34
C GLU A 170 -20.03 -42.09 0.84
N SER A 171 -19.17 -43.05 0.45
CA SER A 171 -18.78 -43.23 -0.94
C SER A 171 -19.91 -43.70 -1.85
N GLY A 172 -21.02 -44.20 -1.30
CA GLY A 172 -22.14 -44.74 -2.08
C GLY A 172 -21.80 -46.05 -2.80
N LEU A 173 -20.82 -46.78 -2.24
CA LEU A 173 -20.37 -48.10 -2.64
C LEU A 173 -21.22 -49.18 -1.98
#